data_AF-A0A3M1KTI6-F1
#
_entry.id   AF-A0A3M1KTI6-F1
#
_cell.length_a   1.000
_cell.length_b   1.000
_cell.length_c   1.000
_cell.angle_alpha   90.00
_cell.angle_beta   90.00
_cell.angle_gamma   90.00
#
_symmetry.space_group_name_H-M   'P 1'
#
loop_
_entity.id
_entity.type
_entity.pdbx_description
1 polymer ?
#
loop_
_entity_poly.entity_id
_entity_poly.type
_entity_poly.pdbx_seq_one_letter_code
_entity_poly.pdbx_strand_id
1 'polypeptide(L)'
;MRKIKKVAVLGSGVMGSGIAAHFANIGLQVLMLDIVPPDLPPEKAQDRAARNSIADGALQKALKAKLNPFYDKAFARRITTGNFEDDFEKIADCDWVIEVVVERLDI
;
A
#
# COMPACT_ATOMS: atom_id res chain seq x y z
N MET A 1 -9.48 -11.09 23.55
CA MET A 1 -9.37 -11.14 22.08
C MET A 1 -8.88 -9.77 21.59
N ARG A 2 -7.75 -9.69 20.87
CA ARG A 2 -7.23 -8.42 20.34
C ARG A 2 -8.06 -8.01 19.13
N LYS A 3 -8.54 -6.76 19.09
CA LYS A 3 -9.28 -6.21 17.95
C LYS A 3 -8.30 -5.54 17.00
N ILE A 4 -8.31 -5.95 15.73
CA ILE A 4 -7.48 -5.35 14.67
C ILE A 4 -8.27 -4.20 14.05
N LYS A 5 -7.66 -3.01 13.99
CA LYS A 5 -8.26 -1.81 13.39
C LYS A 5 -7.45 -1.26 12.22
N LYS A 6 -6.13 -1.40 12.26
CA LYS A 6 -5.21 -0.91 11.23
C LYS A 6 -4.25 -2.01 10.78
N VAL A 7 -4.11 -2.19 9.47
CA VAL A 7 -3.25 -3.23 8.86
C VAL A 7 -2.19 -2.54 8.00
N ALA A 8 -0.94 -2.96 8.13
CA ALA A 8 0.11 -2.63 7.17
C ALA A 8 0.21 -3.74 6.12
N VAL A 9 0.22 -3.35 4.84
CA VAL A 9 0.48 -4.24 3.70
C VAL A 9 1.78 -3.75 3.05
N LEU A 10 2.81 -4.60 3.07
CA LEU A 10 4.13 -4.28 2.54
C LEU A 10 4.25 -4.90 1.14
N GLY A 11 4.29 -4.06 0.12
CA GLY A 11 4.18 -4.42 -1.29
C GLY A 11 2.81 -4.03 -1.84
N SER A 12 2.80 -3.27 -2.94
CA SER A 12 1.60 -2.73 -3.58
C SER A 12 1.21 -3.46 -4.87
N GLY A 13 1.88 -4.57 -5.22
CA GLY A 13 1.58 -5.37 -6.40
C GLY A 13 0.12 -5.86 -6.48
N VAL A 14 -0.18 -6.70 -7.48
CA VAL A 14 -1.56 -7.19 -7.68
C VAL A 14 -2.14 -7.86 -6.42
N MET A 15 -1.31 -8.65 -5.71
CA MET A 15 -1.72 -9.27 -4.45
C MET A 15 -1.87 -8.25 -3.32
N GLY A 16 -0.87 -7.38 -3.13
CA GLY A 16 -0.87 -6.37 -2.06
C GLY A 16 -2.06 -5.41 -2.14
N SER A 17 -2.32 -4.85 -3.33
CA SER A 17 -3.49 -3.99 -3.55
C SER A 17 -4.82 -4.71 -3.39
N GLY A 18 -4.91 -6.00 -3.74
CA GLY A 18 -6.08 -6.84 -3.50
C GLY A 18 -6.34 -7.10 -2.02
N ILE A 19 -5.29 -7.46 -1.27
CA ILE A 19 -5.34 -7.67 0.18
C ILE A 19 -5.74 -6.36 0.89
N ALA A 20 -5.14 -5.24 0.51
CA ALA A 20 -5.49 -3.93 1.02
C ALA A 20 -6.97 -3.59 0.77
N ALA A 21 -7.48 -3.87 -0.43
CA ALA A 21 -8.88 -3.69 -0.76
C ALA A 21 -9.81 -4.55 0.10
N HIS A 22 -9.45 -5.82 0.36
CA HIS A 22 -10.26 -6.70 1.23
C HIS A 22 -10.36 -6.17 2.67
N PHE A 23 -9.28 -5.68 3.26
CA PHE A 23 -9.33 -5.05 4.59
C PHE A 23 -10.10 -3.74 4.58
N ALA A 24 -9.90 -2.91 3.55
CA ALA A 24 -10.67 -1.69 3.39
C ALA A 24 -12.17 -1.98 3.26
N ASN A 25 -12.57 -3.03 2.54
CA ASN A 25 -13.97 -3.43 2.37
C ASN A 25 -14.67 -3.72 3.70
N ILE A 26 -13.97 -4.35 4.65
CA ILE A 26 -14.51 -4.70 5.96
C ILE A 26 -14.34 -3.59 7.01
N GLY A 27 -13.90 -2.40 6.58
CA GLY A 27 -13.88 -1.19 7.42
C GLY A 27 -12.57 -0.93 8.16
N LEU A 28 -11.50 -1.68 7.89
CA LEU A 28 -10.20 -1.45 8.51
C LEU A 28 -9.46 -0.31 7.79
N GLN A 29 -8.62 0.39 8.56
CA GLN A 29 -7.62 1.29 7.98
C GLN A 29 -6.45 0.45 7.45
N VAL A 30 -5.91 0.85 6.30
CA VAL A 30 -4.81 0.15 5.67
C VAL A 30 -3.69 1.12 5.36
N LEU A 31 -2.48 0.79 5.79
CA LEU A 31 -1.25 1.43 5.34
C LEU A 31 -0.63 0.51 4.28
N MET A 32 -0.55 0.96 3.03
CA MET A 32 0.06 0.19 1.95
C MET A 32 1.37 0.87 1.56
N LEU A 33 2.49 0.19 1.81
CA LEU A 33 3.82 0.71 1.53
C LEU A 33 4.48 -0.06 0.39
N ASP A 34 5.28 0.62 -0.40
CA ASP A 34 6.16 0.00 -1.40
C ASP A 34 7.53 0.67 -1.43
N ILE A 35 8.44 0.19 -2.26
CA ILE A 35 9.73 0.84 -2.49
C ILE A 35 9.55 2.20 -3.19
N VAL A 36 10.51 3.09 -2.96
CA VAL A 36 10.70 4.26 -3.82
C VAL A 36 11.14 3.76 -5.21
N PRO A 37 10.61 4.32 -6.31
CA PRO A 37 11.06 3.91 -7.63
C PRO A 37 12.58 4.12 -7.79
N PRO A 38 13.34 3.08 -8.16
CA PRO A 38 14.80 3.13 -8.16
C PRO A 38 15.36 4.08 -9.23
N ASP A 39 14.61 4.30 -10.30
CA ASP A 39 15.02 5.12 -11.45
C ASP A 39 14.42 6.54 -11.41
N LEU A 40 14.24 7.11 -10.21
CA LEU A 40 13.74 8.48 -10.08
C LEU A 40 14.79 9.50 -10.56
N PRO A 41 14.41 10.45 -11.43
CA PRO A 41 15.28 11.55 -11.80
C PRO A 41 15.68 12.40 -10.58
N PRO A 42 16.92 12.95 -10.51
CA PRO A 42 17.38 13.75 -9.38
C PRO A 42 16.45 14.92 -9.03
N GLU A 43 15.84 15.55 -10.04
CA GLU A 43 14.89 16.64 -9.86
C GLU A 43 13.59 16.22 -9.16
N LYS A 44 13.27 14.92 -9.13
CA LYS A 44 12.09 14.35 -8.46
C LYS A 44 12.44 13.57 -7.19
N ALA A 45 13.72 13.51 -6.80
CA ALA A 45 14.17 12.73 -5.66
C ALA A 45 13.53 13.15 -4.33
N GLN A 46 13.09 14.41 -4.22
CA GLN A 46 12.41 14.98 -3.06
C GLN A 46 10.89 15.17 -3.26
N ASP A 47 10.37 14.84 -4.44
CA ASP A 47 8.93 14.92 -4.71
C ASP A 47 8.22 13.69 -4.12
N ARG A 48 7.43 13.92 -3.07
CA ARG A 48 6.68 12.86 -2.39
C ARG A 48 5.76 12.08 -3.32
N ALA A 49 5.12 12.75 -4.29
CA ALA A 49 4.24 12.07 -5.24
C ALA A 49 5.03 11.16 -6.19
N ALA A 50 6.22 11.60 -6.61
CA ALA A 50 7.11 10.79 -7.42
C ALA A 50 7.65 9.57 -6.64
N ARG A 51 8.05 9.78 -5.38
CA ARG A 51 8.51 8.73 -4.46
C ARG A 51 7.44 7.69 -4.14
N ASN A 52 6.17 8.08 -4.07
CA ASN A 52 5.03 7.19 -3.82
C ASN A 52 4.39 6.61 -5.09
N SER A 53 4.91 6.93 -6.27
CA SER A 53 4.24 6.65 -7.54
C SER A 53 3.94 5.17 -7.78
N ILE A 54 4.75 4.25 -7.24
CA ILE A 54 4.50 2.79 -7.30
C ILE A 54 3.24 2.44 -6.51
N ALA A 55 3.19 2.78 -5.22
CA ALA A 55 2.07 2.48 -4.34
C ALA A 55 0.77 3.19 -4.78
N ASP A 56 0.88 4.47 -5.17
CA ASP A 56 -0.25 5.25 -5.69
C ASP A 56 -0.78 4.67 -6.99
N GLY A 57 0.12 4.36 -7.93
CA GLY A 57 -0.21 3.77 -9.22
C GLY A 57 -0.90 2.43 -9.07
N ALA A 58 -0.43 1.58 -8.16
CA ALA A 58 -1.05 0.31 -7.82
C ALA A 58 -2.49 0.47 -7.31
N LEU A 59 -2.73 1.37 -6.36
CA LEU A 59 -4.07 1.64 -5.84
C LEU A 59 -5.00 2.17 -6.94
N GLN A 60 -4.52 3.09 -7.77
CA GLN A 60 -5.28 3.62 -8.90
C GLN A 60 -5.60 2.53 -9.94
N LYS A 61 -4.66 1.63 -10.20
CA LYS A 61 -4.86 0.49 -11.10
C LYS A 61 -5.92 -0.46 -10.56
N ALA A 62 -5.88 -0.77 -9.26
CA ALA A 62 -6.90 -1.59 -8.61
C ALA A 62 -8.31 -0.98 -8.71
N LEU A 63 -8.42 0.34 -8.50
CA LEU A 63 -9.68 1.09 -8.64
C LEU A 63 -10.27 1.08 -10.05
N LYS A 64 -9.41 1.05 -11.08
CA LYS A 64 -9.77 1.07 -12.50
C LYS A 64 -9.87 -0.33 -13.12
N ALA A 65 -9.48 -1.38 -12.41
CA ALA A 65 -9.50 -2.75 -12.92
C ALA A 65 -10.93 -3.18 -13.30
N LYS A 66 -11.05 -3.97 -14.36
CA LYS A 66 -12.34 -4.56 -14.79
C LYS A 66 -12.95 -5.42 -13.67
N LEU A 67 -12.11 -6.19 -13.00
CA LEU A 67 -12.43 -6.92 -11.77
C LEU A 67 -11.91 -6.09 -10.59
N ASN A 68 -12.67 -5.06 -10.24
CA ASN A 68 -12.33 -4.19 -9.12
C ASN A 68 -12.52 -4.96 -7.80
N PRO A 69 -11.50 -5.03 -6.91
CA PRO A 69 -11.57 -5.78 -5.66
C PRO A 69 -12.36 -5.06 -4.54
N PHE A 70 -12.76 -3.82 -4.75
CA PHE A 70 -13.53 -3.02 -3.81
C PHE A 70 -15.03 -3.27 -3.95
N TYR A 71 -15.74 -3.40 -2.81
CA TYR A 71 -17.20 -3.43 -2.78
C TYR A 71 -17.79 -2.07 -3.16
N ASP A 72 -17.14 -0.99 -2.70
CA ASP A 72 -17.44 0.39 -3.07
C ASP A 72 -16.11 1.13 -3.27
N LYS A 73 -15.97 1.88 -4.36
CA LYS A 73 -14.77 2.68 -4.66
C LYS A 73 -14.46 3.69 -3.56
N ALA A 74 -15.46 4.18 -2.84
CA ALA A 74 -15.29 5.08 -1.71
C ALA A 74 -14.48 4.45 -0.56
N PHE A 75 -14.40 3.11 -0.48
CA PHE A 75 -13.62 2.43 0.55
C PHE A 75 -12.11 2.54 0.34
N ALA A 76 -11.66 2.88 -0.87
CA ALA A 76 -10.25 3.16 -1.12
C ALA A 76 -9.72 4.31 -0.24
N ARG A 77 -10.58 5.21 0.27
CA ARG A 77 -10.20 6.25 1.24
C ARG A 77 -9.65 5.71 2.57
N ARG A 78 -9.87 4.43 2.86
CA ARG A 78 -9.33 3.76 4.05
C ARG A 78 -7.90 3.27 3.83
N ILE A 79 -7.41 3.31 2.60
CA ILE A 79 -6.05 2.92 2.22
C ILE A 79 -5.22 4.19 2.11
N THR A 80 -4.17 4.27 2.92
CA THR A 80 -3.12 5.29 2.80
C THR A 80 -1.91 4.65 2.16
N THR A 81 -1.44 5.22 1.06
CA THR A 81 -0.23 4.80 0.35
C THR A 81 1.00 5.56 0.86
N GLY A 82 2.15 4.92 0.78
CA GLY A 82 3.45 5.51 1.17
C GLY A 82 4.61 4.66 0.67
N ASN A 83 5.82 4.98 1.13
CA ASN A 83 7.01 4.21 0.79
C ASN A 83 7.85 3.80 2.01
N PHE A 84 8.71 2.81 1.84
CA PHE A 84 9.55 2.29 2.93
C PHE A 84 10.64 3.23 3.42
N GLU A 85 11.04 4.26 2.66
CA GLU A 85 12.05 5.21 3.12
C GLU A 85 11.45 6.31 4.00
N ASP A 86 10.25 6.79 3.63
CA ASP A 86 9.64 7.97 4.25
C ASP A 86 8.60 7.62 5.31
N ASP A 87 8.01 6.42 5.25
CA ASP A 87 6.80 6.09 6.01
C ASP A 87 6.91 4.80 6.84
N PHE A 88 8.10 4.18 6.93
CA PHE A 88 8.31 2.91 7.64
C PHE A 88 7.90 2.96 9.11
N GLU A 89 8.20 4.07 9.78
CA GLU A 89 7.84 4.31 11.18
C GLU A 89 6.32 4.21 11.45
N LYS A 90 5.48 4.47 10.45
CA LYS A 90 4.01 4.39 10.57
C LYS A 90 3.50 2.96 10.72
N ILE A 91 4.33 1.96 10.45
CA ILE A 91 4.03 0.54 10.71
C ILE A 91 3.83 0.31 12.22
N ALA A 92 4.50 1.08 13.09
CA ALA A 92 4.37 0.96 14.54
C ALA A 92 2.93 1.19 15.04
N ASP A 93 2.14 1.97 14.31
CA ASP A 93 0.72 2.24 14.62
C ASP A 93 -0.23 1.13 14.14
N CYS A 94 0.27 0.11 13.42
CA CYS A 94 -0.54 -0.95 12.84
C CYS A 94 -0.68 -2.14 13.79
N ASP A 95 -1.86 -2.77 13.78
CA ASP A 95 -2.14 -3.94 14.61
C ASP A 95 -1.61 -5.25 14.02
N TRP A 96 -1.52 -5.30 12.68
CA TRP A 96 -1.08 -6.46 11.93
C TRP A 96 -0.31 -6.00 10.69
N VAL A 97 0.83 -6.65 10.43
CA VAL A 97 1.65 -6.47 9.25
C VAL A 97 1.54 -7.69 8.36
N ILE A 98 1.33 -7.46 7.07
CA ILE A 98 1.27 -8.49 6.03
C ILE A 98 2.32 -8.13 4.99
N GLU A 99 3.33 -8.97 4.87
CA GLU A 99 4.38 -8.85 3.86
C GLU A 99 3.97 -9.61 2.61
N VAL A 100 4.08 -8.94 1.45
CA VAL A 100 3.66 -9.43 0.14
C VAL A 100 4.59 -8.87 -0.94
N VAL A 101 5.90 -8.99 -0.72
CA VAL A 101 6.94 -8.60 -1.68
C VAL A 101 7.35 -9.79 -2.54
N VAL A 102 8.21 -9.55 -3.53
CA VAL A 102 8.74 -10.63 -4.39
C VAL A 102 9.62 -11.56 -3.54
N GLU A 103 9.43 -12.87 -3.70
CA GLU A 103 10.24 -13.88 -3.04
C GLU A 103 11.70 -13.80 -3.52
N ARG A 104 12.54 -13.14 -2.73
CA ARG A 104 13.98 -13.04 -2.93
C ARG A 104 14.68 -13.14 -1.58
N LEU A 105 15.36 -14.26 -1.34
CA LEU A 105 16.09 -14.53 -0.10
C LEU A 105 17.36 -13.67 0.05
N ASP A 106 17.80 -13.04 -1.03
CA ASP A 106 18.91 -12.08 -1.09
C ASP A 106 18.51 -10.67 -0.62
N ILE A 107 17.25 -10.45 -0.25
CA ILE A 107 16.68 -9.19 0.23
C ILE A 107 16.01 -9.39 1.59
#